data_AF-A0A1Q3LGI2-F1
#
_entry.id   AF-A0A1Q3LGI2-F1
#
_cell.length_a   1.000
_cell.length_b   1.000
_cell.length_c   1.000
_cell.angle_alpha   90.00
_cell.angle_beta   90.00
_cell.angle_gamma   90.00
#
_symmetry.space_group_name_H-M   'P 1'
#
loop_
_entity.id
_entity.type
_entity.pdbx_description
1 polymer ?
#
loop_
_entity_poly.entity_id
_entity_poly.type
_entity_poly.pdbx_seq_one_letter_code
_entity_poly.pdbx_strand_id
1 'polypeptide(L)'
;MDRRHFLAGTAVLVLLPFEPAAATPAAMAEAIRKLVGDADVREERVKLDMPPLIENGNTVPLTVSVESPMTVGDYVKAIHVFNEKNPQPNVFSATLSPRNGKAMIGTRIKLGDSQKIVAIAETSDGRFWSASADVIVTLAACLEEAT
;
A
#
# COMPACT_ATOMS: atom_id res chain seq x y z
N MET A 1 -67.43 -5.03 -3.91
CA MET A 1 -66.09 -5.08 -3.25
C MET A 1 -65.24 -6.12 -3.96
N ASP A 2 -64.36 -5.68 -4.85
CA ASP A 2 -63.52 -6.54 -5.69
C ASP A 2 -62.15 -6.74 -5.02
N ARG A 3 -61.75 -7.99 -4.78
CA ARG A 3 -60.57 -8.40 -3.99
C ARG A 3 -59.39 -8.73 -4.90
N ARG A 4 -59.06 -7.85 -5.85
CA ARG A 4 -58.04 -8.12 -6.87
C ARG A 4 -57.23 -6.87 -7.22
N HIS A 5 -56.41 -6.39 -6.28
CA HIS A 5 -55.27 -5.55 -6.61
C HIS A 5 -54.03 -6.24 -6.07
N PHE A 6 -53.49 -7.10 -6.92
CA PHE A 6 -52.26 -7.85 -6.76
C PHE A 6 -51.08 -6.88 -6.74
N LEU A 7 -50.18 -7.07 -5.79
CA LEU A 7 -48.95 -6.31 -5.56
C LEU A 7 -48.11 -6.22 -6.85
N ALA A 8 -48.06 -5.04 -7.45
CA ALA A 8 -47.04 -4.68 -8.43
C ALA A 8 -45.77 -4.26 -7.68
N GLY A 9 -45.02 -5.24 -7.19
CA GLY A 9 -43.69 -5.01 -6.64
C GLY A 9 -42.71 -4.70 -7.77
N THR A 10 -42.37 -3.42 -7.96
CA THR A 10 -41.27 -3.01 -8.84
C THR A 10 -39.93 -3.41 -8.22
N ALA A 11 -39.33 -4.49 -8.71
CA ALA A 11 -37.94 -4.82 -8.40
C ALA A 11 -37.03 -3.81 -9.13
N VAL A 12 -36.51 -2.83 -8.39
CA VAL A 12 -35.44 -1.95 -8.88
C VAL A 12 -34.14 -2.74 -8.77
N LEU A 13 -33.67 -3.27 -9.90
CA LEU A 13 -32.35 -3.88 -10.00
C LEU A 13 -31.32 -2.75 -10.09
N VAL A 14 -30.67 -2.43 -8.97
CA VAL A 14 -29.55 -1.49 -8.95
C VAL A 14 -28.34 -2.17 -9.57
N LEU A 15 -28.04 -1.84 -10.82
CA LEU A 15 -26.80 -2.20 -11.49
C LEU A 15 -25.68 -1.31 -10.94
N LEU A 16 -24.99 -1.78 -9.90
CA LEU A 16 -23.75 -1.14 -9.46
C LEU A 16 -22.66 -1.45 -10.49
N PRO A 17 -21.95 -0.45 -11.04
CA PRO A 17 -20.78 -0.71 -11.87
C PRO A 17 -19.74 -1.46 -11.03
N PHE A 18 -19.37 -2.66 -11.49
CA PHE A 18 -18.29 -3.46 -10.92
C PHE A 18 -16.98 -2.91 -11.49
N GLU A 19 -16.42 -1.88 -10.86
CA GLU A 19 -15.06 -1.45 -11.21
C GLU A 19 -14.07 -2.50 -10.68
N PRO A 20 -13.18 -3.05 -11.54
CA PRO A 20 -12.16 -3.97 -11.08
C PRO A 20 -11.27 -3.26 -10.06
N ALA A 21 -11.23 -3.79 -8.84
CA ALA A 21 -10.39 -3.29 -7.76
C ALA A 21 -8.92 -3.59 -8.06
N ALA A 22 -8.31 -2.78 -8.92
CA ALA A 22 -6.87 -2.74 -9.12
C ALA A 22 -6.38 -1.38 -8.62
N ALA A 23 -5.29 -1.36 -7.84
CA ALA A 23 -4.58 -0.11 -7.65
C ALA A 23 -4.14 0.39 -9.02
N THR A 24 -4.31 1.68 -9.23
CA THR A 24 -3.74 2.42 -10.35
C THR A 24 -2.66 3.35 -9.78
N PRO A 25 -1.74 3.84 -10.62
CA PRO A 25 -0.80 4.89 -10.20
C PRO A 25 -1.52 6.07 -9.54
N ALA A 26 -2.71 6.41 -10.03
CA ALA A 26 -3.56 7.46 -9.47
C ALA A 26 -4.09 7.09 -8.07
N ALA A 27 -4.56 5.86 -7.87
CA ALA A 27 -5.04 5.37 -6.57
C ALA A 27 -3.90 5.29 -5.53
N MET A 28 -2.70 4.85 -5.94
CA MET A 28 -1.51 4.88 -5.08
C MET A 28 -1.17 6.32 -4.68
N ALA A 29 -1.13 7.24 -5.65
CA ALA A 29 -0.86 8.65 -5.38
C ALA A 29 -1.94 9.27 -4.47
N GLU A 30 -3.21 8.88 -4.62
CA GLU A 30 -4.29 9.32 -3.73
C GLU A 30 -4.14 8.75 -2.32
N ALA A 31 -3.77 7.48 -2.17
CA ALA A 31 -3.50 6.88 -0.87
C ALA A 31 -2.34 7.57 -0.15
N ILE A 32 -1.28 7.93 -0.89
CA ILE A 32 -0.16 8.70 -0.36
C ILE A 32 -0.62 10.12 0.03
N ARG A 33 -1.39 10.82 -0.81
CA ARG A 33 -1.94 12.14 -0.48
C ARG A 33 -2.85 12.11 0.75
N LYS A 34 -3.66 11.05 0.92
CA LYS A 34 -4.50 10.85 2.12
C LYS A 34 -3.67 10.67 3.39
N LEU A 35 -2.48 10.09 3.28
CA LEU A 35 -1.56 9.91 4.41
C LEU A 35 -0.82 11.21 4.75
N VAL A 36 -0.23 11.86 3.74
CA VAL A 36 0.71 12.98 3.91
C VAL A 36 -0.01 14.33 4.00
N GLY A 37 -1.20 14.45 3.41
CA GLY A 37 -1.89 15.73 3.24
C GLY A 37 -1.10 16.65 2.30
N ASP A 38 -0.89 17.89 2.74
CA ASP A 38 -0.16 18.92 1.99
C ASP A 38 1.34 18.99 2.37
N ALA A 39 1.84 18.03 3.16
CA ALA A 39 3.23 18.03 3.60
C ALA A 39 4.21 17.65 2.47
N ASP A 40 5.41 18.20 2.53
CA ASP A 40 6.51 17.90 1.60
C ASP A 40 7.11 16.52 1.90
N VAL A 41 7.24 15.69 0.86
CA VAL A 41 7.82 14.34 0.95
C VAL A 41 9.17 14.33 0.26
N ARG A 42 10.22 14.01 1.02
CA ARG A 42 11.60 14.06 0.52
C ARG A 42 12.19 12.67 0.35
N GLU A 43 12.94 12.44 -0.71
CA GLU A 43 13.48 11.11 -1.06
C GLU A 43 14.78 10.73 -0.34
N GLU A 44 15.04 11.32 0.83
CA GLU A 44 16.27 11.10 1.60
C GLU A 44 16.00 10.21 2.82
N ARG A 45 17.07 9.67 3.43
CA ARG A 45 17.05 8.91 4.71
C ARG A 45 16.31 7.58 4.71
N VAL A 46 15.38 7.33 3.80
CA VAL A 46 14.70 6.03 3.64
C VAL A 46 15.49 5.19 2.65
N LYS A 47 15.73 3.93 3.01
CA LYS A 47 16.28 2.91 2.12
C LYS A 47 15.26 1.80 1.99
N LEU A 48 14.91 1.50 0.73
CA LEU A 48 14.06 0.39 0.35
C LEU A 48 14.94 -0.69 -0.28
N ASP A 49 15.07 -1.82 0.40
CA ASP A 49 15.88 -2.95 -0.05
C ASP A 49 14.97 -4.09 -0.52
N MET A 50 15.05 -4.35 -1.81
CA MET A 50 14.22 -5.30 -2.55
C MET A 50 15.02 -5.77 -3.77
N PRO A 51 15.02 -7.08 -4.10
CA PRO A 51 15.63 -7.55 -5.34
C PRO A 51 14.89 -6.96 -6.55
N PRO A 52 15.60 -6.52 -7.61
CA PRO A 52 14.97 -5.94 -8.80
C PRO A 52 14.20 -6.98 -9.64
N LEU A 53 14.51 -8.26 -9.47
CA LEU A 53 13.87 -9.38 -10.15
C LEU A 53 13.40 -10.42 -9.14
N ILE A 54 12.14 -10.81 -9.25
CA ILE A 54 11.48 -11.77 -8.37
C ILE A 54 10.82 -12.86 -9.21
N GLU A 55 11.23 -14.10 -8.95
CA GLU A 55 10.66 -15.25 -9.65
C GLU A 55 9.31 -15.65 -9.09
N ASN A 56 9.05 -15.43 -7.80
CA ASN A 56 7.81 -15.83 -7.15
C ASN A 56 7.13 -14.63 -6.44
N GLY A 57 6.09 -14.08 -7.07
CA GLY A 57 5.32 -12.95 -6.52
C GLY A 57 4.59 -13.26 -5.21
N ASN A 58 4.46 -14.53 -4.79
CA ASN A 58 3.71 -14.89 -3.57
C ASN A 58 4.49 -14.54 -2.31
N THR A 59 5.81 -14.35 -2.44
CA THR A 59 6.70 -14.11 -1.31
C THR A 59 7.87 -13.26 -1.76
N VAL A 60 7.68 -11.95 -1.71
CA VAL A 60 8.69 -10.97 -2.08
C VAL A 60 9.34 -10.40 -0.83
N PRO A 61 10.66 -10.60 -0.60
CA PRO A 61 11.34 -10.00 0.53
C PRO A 61 11.43 -8.49 0.36
N LEU A 62 11.07 -7.76 1.41
CA LEU A 62 11.11 -6.30 1.45
C LEU A 62 11.70 -5.87 2.78
N THR A 63 12.70 -5.00 2.74
CA THR A 63 13.22 -4.34 3.94
C THR A 63 13.18 -2.84 3.77
N VAL A 64 12.55 -2.15 4.73
CA VAL A 64 12.56 -0.70 4.83
C VAL A 64 13.43 -0.32 6.02
N SER A 65 14.41 0.55 5.81
CA SER A 65 15.22 1.13 6.88
C SER A 65 15.26 2.64 6.75
N VAL A 66 15.13 3.34 7.87
CA VAL A 66 15.13 4.80 7.91
C VAL A 66 16.26 5.27 8.81
N GLU A 67 17.07 6.20 8.32
CA GLU A 67 18.09 6.86 9.12
C GLU A 67 17.44 7.81 10.13
N SER A 68 17.44 7.41 11.39
CA SER A 68 16.90 8.19 12.50
C SER A 68 17.61 7.81 13.80
N PRO A 69 17.83 8.77 14.71
CA PRO A 69 18.43 8.50 16.01
C PRO A 69 17.51 7.71 16.95
N MET A 70 16.20 7.58 16.65
CA MET A 70 15.22 6.84 17.45
C MET A 70 15.20 7.23 18.93
N THR A 71 15.33 8.53 19.20
CA THR A 71 15.27 9.10 20.56
C THR A 71 13.86 9.62 20.86
N VAL A 72 13.58 9.97 22.12
CA VAL A 72 12.27 10.51 22.51
C VAL A 72 11.92 11.81 21.76
N GLY A 73 12.92 12.60 21.37
CA GLY A 73 12.71 13.87 20.65
C GLY A 73 12.74 13.77 19.12
N ASP A 74 13.38 12.73 18.57
CA ASP A 74 13.49 12.50 17.12
C ASP A 74 13.48 10.99 16.85
N TYR A 75 12.33 10.50 16.39
CA TYR A 75 12.15 9.11 16.00
C TYR A 75 11.21 8.99 14.81
N VAL A 76 11.30 7.86 14.11
CA VAL A 76 10.30 7.49 13.11
C VAL A 76 9.06 6.97 13.84
N LYS A 77 7.93 7.63 13.63
CA LYS A 77 6.65 7.30 14.24
C LYS A 77 5.94 6.20 13.45
N ALA A 78 6.03 6.22 12.12
CA ALA A 78 5.42 5.20 11.29
C ALA A 78 6.16 4.98 9.98
N ILE A 79 6.09 3.76 9.46
CA ILE A 79 6.53 3.38 8.12
C ILE A 79 5.34 2.78 7.38
N HIS A 80 5.05 3.34 6.21
CA HIS A 80 3.96 2.93 5.33
C HIS A 80 4.54 2.46 4.00
N VAL A 81 4.02 1.36 3.45
CA VAL A 81 4.44 0.86 2.14
C VAL A 81 3.24 0.75 1.23
N PHE A 82 3.41 1.26 0.02
CA PHE A 82 2.41 1.29 -1.03
C PHE A 82 2.88 0.54 -2.26
N ASN A 83 1.91 0.00 -3.00
CA ASN A 83 2.10 -0.63 -4.29
C ASN A 83 1.21 0.04 -5.35
N GLU A 84 1.60 -0.09 -6.61
CA GLU A 84 0.96 0.59 -7.73
C GLU A 84 -0.18 -0.22 -8.36
N LYS A 85 -0.08 -1.56 -8.38
CA LYS A 85 -0.93 -2.43 -9.21
C LYS A 85 -1.73 -3.50 -8.47
N ASN A 86 -1.47 -3.76 -7.19
CA ASN A 86 -2.26 -4.78 -6.47
C ASN A 86 -3.65 -4.24 -6.08
N PRO A 87 -4.65 -5.08 -5.82
CA PRO A 87 -6.00 -4.63 -5.44
C PRO A 87 -6.05 -3.69 -4.23
N GLN A 88 -5.11 -3.85 -3.28
CA GLN A 88 -4.96 -3.00 -2.12
C GLN A 88 -3.67 -2.18 -2.23
N PRO A 89 -3.74 -0.84 -2.45
CA PRO A 89 -2.56 0.00 -2.59
C PRO A 89 -1.69 0.04 -1.33
N ASN A 90 -2.29 0.00 -0.14
CA ASN A 90 -1.57 -0.04 1.13
C ASN A 90 -1.15 -1.48 1.46
N VAL A 91 0.16 -1.74 1.41
CA VAL A 91 0.73 -3.06 1.71
C VAL A 91 0.79 -3.29 3.22
N PHE A 92 1.38 -2.34 3.95
CA PHE A 92 1.40 -2.35 5.40
C PHE A 92 1.66 -0.96 5.96
N SER A 93 1.32 -0.80 7.24
CA SER A 93 1.66 0.38 8.05
C SER A 93 2.14 -0.09 9.41
N ALA A 94 3.38 0.24 9.76
CA ALA A 94 4.03 -0.16 10.99
C ALA A 94 4.30 1.07 11.86
N THR A 95 3.72 1.12 13.05
CA THR A 95 3.98 2.17 14.04
C THR A 95 5.21 1.80 14.86
N LEU A 96 6.08 2.79 15.05
CA LEU A 96 7.34 2.66 15.76
C LEU A 96 7.36 3.64 16.95
N SER A 97 8.23 3.35 17.90
CA SER A 97 8.49 4.19 19.07
C SER A 97 10.00 4.28 19.31
N PRO A 98 10.48 5.23 20.12
CA PRO A 98 11.89 5.29 20.52
C PRO A 98 12.39 3.97 21.13
N ARG A 99 11.50 3.18 21.74
CA ARG A 99 11.85 1.90 22.38
C ARG A 99 12.25 0.81 21.37
N ASN A 100 11.96 0.99 20.09
CA ASN A 100 12.39 0.08 19.05
C ASN A 100 13.91 0.16 18.79
N GLY A 101 14.57 1.25 19.16
CA GLY A 101 16.02 1.46 19.00
C GLY A 101 16.51 1.65 17.55
N LYS A 102 15.82 1.09 16.56
CA LYS A 102 16.10 1.24 15.14
C LYS A 102 14.80 1.30 14.33
N ALA A 103 14.74 2.22 13.36
CA ALA A 103 13.64 2.28 12.39
C ALA A 103 13.92 1.35 11.21
N MET A 104 13.66 0.04 11.41
CA MET A 104 13.85 -0.96 10.37
C MET A 104 12.77 -2.04 10.44
N ILE A 105 12.12 -2.31 9.31
CA ILE A 105 11.10 -3.34 9.17
C ILE A 105 11.48 -4.24 7.99
N GLY A 106 11.65 -5.53 8.27
CA GLY A 106 11.81 -6.57 7.25
C GLY A 106 10.56 -7.44 7.22
N THR A 107 9.98 -7.63 6.03
CA THR A 107 8.78 -8.46 5.84
C THR A 107 8.80 -9.13 4.48
N ARG A 108 7.79 -9.99 4.24
CA ARG A 108 7.50 -10.59 2.95
C ARG A 108 6.13 -10.15 2.49
N ILE A 109 6.01 -9.69 1.24
CA ILE A 109 4.78 -9.17 0.67
C ILE A 109 4.38 -9.97 -0.57
N LYS A 110 3.11 -9.91 -0.96
CA LYS A 110 2.61 -10.49 -2.21
C LYS A 110 2.57 -9.42 -3.29
N LEU A 111 3.06 -9.74 -4.48
CA LEU A 111 3.02 -8.86 -5.66
C LEU A 111 2.37 -9.60 -6.83
N GLY A 112 1.32 -9.00 -7.37
CA GLY A 112 0.55 -9.57 -8.48
C GLY A 112 1.21 -9.38 -9.83
N ASP A 113 1.99 -8.32 -10.02
CA ASP A 113 2.67 -7.99 -11.28
C ASP A 113 3.93 -7.16 -10.99
N SER A 114 4.75 -6.98 -12.02
CA SER A 114 5.87 -6.02 -12.05
C SER A 114 5.34 -4.59 -11.84
N GLN A 115 5.85 -3.89 -10.84
CA GLN A 115 5.28 -2.62 -10.41
C GLN A 115 6.26 -1.79 -9.58
N LYS A 116 5.92 -0.51 -9.37
CA LYS A 116 6.63 0.35 -8.43
C LYS A 116 6.14 0.14 -7.00
N ILE A 117 7.07 0.07 -6.06
CA ILE A 117 6.83 0.08 -4.62
C ILE A 117 7.33 1.39 -4.03
N VAL A 118 6.54 1.99 -3.14
CA VAL A 118 6.88 3.25 -2.49
C VAL A 118 6.78 3.06 -0.98
N ALA A 119 7.86 3.38 -0.25
CA ALA A 119 7.86 3.46 1.20
C ALA A 119 7.83 4.92 1.63
N ILE A 120 7.03 5.23 2.66
CA ILE A 120 6.93 6.55 3.29
C ILE A 120 7.16 6.39 4.78
N ALA A 121 8.07 7.18 5.34
CA ALA A 121 8.33 7.28 6.76
C ALA A 121 7.79 8.61 7.31
N GLU A 122 6.98 8.54 8.36
CA GLU A 122 6.53 9.69 9.15
C GLU A 122 7.44 9.83 10.38
N THR A 123 8.08 10.99 10.54
CA THR A 123 8.86 11.30 11.75
C THR A 123 7.99 11.96 12.82
N SER A 124 8.45 11.92 14.07
CA SER A 124 7.72 12.44 15.23
C SER A 124 7.40 13.94 15.17
N ASP A 125 8.10 14.68 14.33
CA ASP A 125 7.91 16.11 14.06
C ASP A 125 7.03 16.40 12.84
N GLY A 126 6.43 15.38 12.22
CA GLY A 126 5.50 15.52 11.10
C GLY A 126 6.15 15.69 9.73
N ARG A 127 7.47 15.47 9.61
CA ARG A 127 8.13 15.39 8.30
C ARG A 127 7.93 14.01 7.67
N PHE A 128 7.94 13.98 6.34
CA PHE A 128 7.79 12.77 5.56
C PHE A 128 9.01 12.53 4.68
N TRP A 129 9.46 11.28 4.69
CA TRP A 129 10.55 10.82 3.85
C TRP A 129 10.08 9.65 3.00
N SER A 130 10.60 9.48 1.80
CA SER A 130 10.23 8.40 0.91
C SER A 130 11.42 7.71 0.27
N ALA A 131 11.18 6.48 -0.18
CA ALA A 131 12.02 5.78 -1.13
C ALA A 131 11.13 4.95 -2.04
N SER A 132 11.59 4.72 -3.27
CA SER A 132 10.88 3.83 -4.19
C SER A 132 11.82 2.88 -4.89
N ALA A 133 11.27 1.74 -5.29
CA ALA A 133 11.98 0.73 -6.07
C ALA A 133 11.03 0.07 -7.05
N ASP A 134 11.53 -0.17 -8.25
CA ASP A 134 10.84 -0.92 -9.30
C ASP A 134 11.22 -2.39 -9.17
N VAL A 135 10.22 -3.26 -9.25
CA VAL A 135 10.44 -4.71 -9.19
C VAL A 135 9.77 -5.40 -10.36
N ILE A 136 10.53 -6.32 -10.97
CA ILE A 136 10.07 -7.16 -12.05
C ILE A 136 9.70 -8.52 -11.47
N VAL A 137 8.48 -8.97 -11.72
CA VAL A 137 7.96 -10.27 -11.29
C VAL A 137 7.76 -11.15 -12.52
N THR A 138 8.44 -12.30 -12.58
CA THR A 138 8.32 -13.22 -13.74
C THR A 138 7.15 -14.20 -13.59
N LEU A 139 6.86 -14.67 -12.37
CA LEU A 139 5.62 -15.40 -12.06
C LEU A 139 4.75 -14.55 -11.12
N ALA A 140 3.81 -13.85 -11.75
CA ALA A 140 2.75 -13.08 -11.11
C ALA A 140 1.96 -13.95 -10.12
N ALA A 141 1.91 -13.57 -8.84
CA ALA A 141 1.13 -14.29 -7.83
C ALA A 141 -0.38 -14.06 -7.88
N CYS A 142 -0.86 -13.21 -8.80
CA CYS A 142 -2.28 -12.91 -8.96
C CYS A 142 -2.92 -13.57 -10.18
N LEU A 143 -2.26 -14.54 -10.83
CA LEU A 143 -2.88 -15.43 -11.81
C LEU A 143 -3.25 -16.77 -11.15
N GLU A 144 -4.06 -16.76 -10.09
CA GLU A 144 -4.93 -17.92 -9.86
C GLU A 144 -6.10 -17.75 -10.81
N GLU A 145 -6.13 -18.54 -11.88
CA GLU A 145 -7.27 -18.66 -12.78
C GLU A 145 -8.53 -18.87 -11.94
N ALA A 146 -9.51 -17.98 -12.11
CA ALA A 146 -10.86 -18.22 -11.66
C ALA A 146 -11.41 -19.42 -12.46
N THR A 147 -11.14 -20.64 -12.00
CA THR A 147 -11.88 -21.85 -12.36
C THR A 147 -13.13 -21.98 -11.50
#